data_AF-A0ABD3RVA3-F1
#
_entry.id   AF-A0ABD3RVA3-F1
#
_cell.length_a   1.000
_cell.length_b   1.000
_cell.length_c   1.000
_cell.angle_alpha   90.00
_cell.angle_beta   90.00
_cell.angle_gamma   90.00
#
_symmetry.space_group_name_H-M   'P 1'
#
loop_
_entity.id
_entity.type
_entity.pdbx_description
1 polymer ?
#
loop_
_entity_poly.entity_id
_entity_poly.type
_entity_poly.pdbx_seq_one_letter_code
_entity_poly.pdbx_strand_id
1 'polypeptide(L)'
;MPGVMNRYIKHENAGDQFAGKCVSGCSRLSKEFAASQAYFDFSSLTRLEKERNEKVIDSWIQSRMPEAARSNEKVFALFKMCVVSLAYHRQFLDENLHSRSNVRLSVFFLEQILLVKHVTVLYPWNKTSDTPEVTGIPPDIHVMAEFESMRIQLREMTASITGEFTQTLRKELDDREVGAIAYRKMTKMMLKMDSMMSMLTKERENIPTANALFDSNDSIEESAHFELSYEYDEDIVLPFVDDGTLNQLTSKRTSQQLKARKLTLGYHHCILNPLPSTWRYPKEITLIQLINLWLLGVIDQNVPPLRKVSTRWVYHFDRKARDYSKMKQVMKFVEAFGKQRGVWVEGTGGRWDGATVTTLWASIWKDFIPYMCTNTTIQMGDGESVDSTHKSRTGQVVMRSIYNKLVEANKLCGNKRRRKKQ
;
A
#
# COMPACT_ATOMS: atom_id res chain seq x y z
N MET A 1 6.59 42.87 -2.00
CA MET A 1 5.94 41.54 -2.01
C MET A 1 4.76 41.51 -1.04
N PRO A 2 3.56 42.04 -1.39
CA PRO A 2 2.40 42.07 -0.49
C PRO A 2 1.47 40.85 -0.62
N GLY A 3 1.68 39.99 -1.63
CA GLY A 3 0.69 38.99 -2.07
C GLY A 3 0.56 37.73 -1.21
N VAL A 4 1.54 37.45 -0.33
CA VAL A 4 1.52 36.27 0.56
C VAL A 4 0.88 36.66 1.89
N MET A 5 1.36 37.74 2.52
CA MET A 5 0.83 38.26 3.79
C MET A 5 -0.67 38.54 3.73
N ASN A 6 -1.16 39.19 2.65
CA ASN A 6 -2.59 39.47 2.48
C ASN A 6 -3.46 38.22 2.26
N ARG A 7 -2.89 37.10 1.79
CA ARG A 7 -3.63 35.83 1.67
C ARG A 7 -3.78 35.13 3.01
N TYR A 8 -2.75 35.19 3.86
CA TYR A 8 -2.82 34.64 5.22
C TYR A 8 -3.74 35.47 6.13
N ILE A 9 -3.65 36.79 6.04
CA ILE A 9 -4.42 37.70 6.91
C ILE A 9 -5.92 37.72 6.55
N LYS A 10 -6.31 37.55 5.29
CA LYS A 10 -7.74 37.54 4.90
C LYS A 10 -8.52 36.31 5.35
N HIS A 11 -7.84 35.21 5.67
CA HIS A 11 -8.44 33.99 6.16
C HIS A 11 -8.02 33.81 7.62
N GLU A 12 -8.53 34.71 8.47
CA GLU A 12 -8.11 34.94 9.86
C GLU A 12 -8.13 33.67 10.75
N ASN A 13 -8.80 32.59 10.32
CA ASN A 13 -8.67 31.24 10.87
C ASN A 13 -8.54 30.21 9.72
N ALA A 14 -7.46 29.41 9.71
CA ALA A 14 -7.14 28.37 8.70
C ALA A 14 -6.68 28.84 7.30
N GLY A 15 -6.14 30.06 7.17
CA GLY A 15 -5.51 30.53 5.93
C GLY A 15 -4.31 29.70 5.46
N ASP A 16 -3.67 28.97 6.37
CA ASP A 16 -2.59 28.02 6.07
C ASP A 16 -3.09 26.79 5.29
N GLN A 17 -4.23 26.21 5.66
CA GLN A 17 -4.83 25.10 4.91
C GLN A 17 -5.31 25.55 3.53
N PHE A 18 -5.93 26.73 3.44
CA PHE A 18 -6.31 27.33 2.16
C PHE A 18 -5.09 27.51 1.24
N ALA A 19 -4.03 28.15 1.76
CA ALA A 19 -2.80 28.38 1.02
C ALA A 19 -2.13 27.06 0.62
N GLY A 20 -2.09 26.08 1.54
CA GLY A 20 -1.55 24.75 1.31
C GLY A 20 -2.25 24.05 0.13
N LYS A 21 -3.58 24.04 0.12
CA LYS A 21 -4.39 23.50 -0.97
C LYS A 21 -4.14 24.21 -2.31
N CYS A 22 -4.03 25.54 -2.30
CA CYS A 22 -3.75 26.30 -3.51
C CYS A 22 -2.35 25.99 -4.06
N VAL A 23 -1.33 25.91 -3.19
CA VAL A 23 0.05 25.62 -3.58
C VAL A 23 0.21 24.17 -4.05
N SER A 24 -0.59 23.24 -3.53
CA SER A 24 -0.65 21.86 -4.02
C SER A 24 -1.42 21.70 -5.34
N GLY A 25 -1.90 22.80 -5.94
CA GLY A 25 -2.59 22.79 -7.24
C GLY A 25 -4.08 22.47 -7.17
N CYS A 26 -4.71 22.46 -5.99
CA CYS A 26 -6.15 22.28 -5.88
C CYS A 26 -6.87 23.50 -6.46
N SER A 27 -7.74 23.28 -7.44
CA SER A 27 -8.48 24.35 -8.09
C SER A 27 -9.55 24.94 -7.19
N ARG A 28 -9.48 26.25 -6.93
CA ARG A 28 -10.53 27.01 -6.20
C ARG A 28 -11.85 27.13 -6.98
N LEU A 29 -11.89 26.66 -8.22
CA LEU A 29 -13.10 26.68 -9.04
C LEU A 29 -13.85 25.34 -9.01
N SER A 30 -13.33 24.36 -8.27
CA SER A 30 -13.95 23.04 -8.13
C SER A 30 -14.47 22.83 -6.70
N LYS A 31 -15.65 22.22 -6.58
CA LYS A 31 -16.18 21.72 -5.30
C LYS A 31 -15.23 20.75 -4.60
N GLU A 32 -14.33 20.10 -5.35
CA GLU A 32 -13.32 19.18 -4.82
C GLU A 32 -12.28 19.89 -3.93
N PHE A 33 -12.19 21.22 -4.00
CA PHE A 33 -11.37 22.00 -3.06
C PHE A 33 -11.77 21.76 -1.60
N ALA A 34 -13.03 21.37 -1.36
CA ALA A 34 -13.56 21.01 -0.06
C ALA A 34 -13.17 19.61 0.44
N ALA A 35 -12.35 18.85 -0.30
CA ALA A 35 -11.89 17.54 0.14
C ALA A 35 -11.25 17.58 1.53
N SER A 36 -11.56 16.59 2.35
CA SER A 36 -10.88 16.33 3.61
C SER A 36 -9.43 15.92 3.35
N GLN A 37 -8.59 16.00 4.38
CA GLN A 37 -7.35 15.23 4.38
C GLN A 37 -7.65 13.73 4.39
N ALA A 38 -6.70 12.89 3.98
CA ALA A 38 -6.85 11.45 4.10
C ALA A 38 -6.85 11.02 5.57
N TYR A 39 -7.81 10.18 5.96
CA TYR A 39 -7.97 9.69 7.33
C TYR A 39 -8.47 8.23 7.35
N PHE A 40 -8.41 7.58 8.52
CA PHE A 40 -9.02 6.27 8.71
C PHE A 40 -10.48 6.44 9.11
N ASP A 41 -11.39 5.88 8.32
CA ASP A 41 -12.82 5.91 8.57
C ASP A 41 -13.30 4.56 9.11
N PHE A 42 -13.77 4.57 10.35
CA PHE A 42 -14.34 3.42 11.05
C PHE A 42 -15.83 3.62 11.37
N SER A 43 -16.49 4.61 10.74
CA SER A 43 -17.90 4.94 11.00
C SER A 43 -18.87 3.81 10.72
N SER A 44 -18.51 2.87 9.85
CA SER A 44 -19.30 1.66 9.54
C SER A 44 -19.11 0.51 10.54
N LEU A 45 -18.17 0.64 11.48
CA LEU A 45 -17.84 -0.42 12.44
C LEU A 45 -18.52 -0.20 13.78
N THR A 46 -18.62 -1.27 14.57
CA THR A 46 -19.08 -1.15 15.95
C THR A 46 -18.08 -0.38 16.80
N ARG A 47 -18.55 0.24 17.90
CA ARG A 47 -17.69 1.02 18.81
C ARG A 47 -16.47 0.23 19.31
N LEU A 48 -16.67 -1.04 19.68
CA LEU A 48 -15.59 -1.90 20.17
C LEU A 48 -14.54 -2.19 19.09
N GLU A 49 -14.98 -2.43 17.85
CA GLU A 49 -14.08 -2.66 16.71
C GLU A 49 -13.30 -1.40 16.34
N LYS A 50 -13.95 -0.24 16.38
CA LYS A 50 -13.32 1.05 16.16
C LYS A 50 -12.18 1.30 17.16
N GLU A 51 -12.45 1.22 18.46
CA GLU A 51 -11.45 1.44 19.51
C GLU A 51 -10.28 0.44 19.39
N ARG A 52 -10.56 -0.81 19.02
CA ARG A 52 -9.53 -1.83 18.78
C ARG A 52 -8.66 -1.47 17.57
N ASN A 53 -9.27 -1.11 16.44
CA ASN A 53 -8.57 -0.79 15.20
C ASN A 53 -7.71 0.46 15.34
N GLU A 54 -8.22 1.50 16.03
CA GLU A 54 -7.47 2.71 16.35
C GLU A 54 -6.23 2.39 17.18
N LYS A 55 -6.37 1.61 18.26
CA LYS A 55 -5.23 1.18 19.10
C LYS A 55 -4.18 0.39 18.32
N VAL A 56 -4.62 -0.50 17.43
CA VAL A 56 -3.72 -1.31 16.60
C VAL A 56 -2.91 -0.42 15.65
N ILE A 57 -3.55 0.52 14.96
CA ILE A 57 -2.87 1.45 14.06
C ILE A 57 -1.93 2.37 14.85
N ASP A 58 -2.40 2.93 15.94
CA ASP A 58 -1.62 3.90 16.70
C ASP A 58 -0.36 3.25 17.28
N SER A 59 -0.49 2.05 17.85
CA SER A 59 0.67 1.25 18.29
C SER A 59 1.62 0.92 17.12
N TRP A 60 1.07 0.53 15.96
CA TRP A 60 1.87 0.21 14.78
C TRP A 60 2.65 1.43 14.24
N ILE A 61 2.04 2.61 14.20
CA ILE A 61 2.68 3.86 13.77
C ILE A 61 3.73 4.30 14.81
N GLN A 62 3.36 4.32 16.10
CA GLN A 62 4.25 4.75 17.18
C GLN A 62 5.53 3.91 17.24
N SER A 63 5.42 2.60 17.07
CA SER A 63 6.59 1.70 17.06
C SER A 63 7.59 2.02 15.93
N ARG A 64 7.14 2.66 14.84
CA ARG A 64 7.98 3.07 13.69
C ARG A 64 8.45 4.52 13.77
N MET A 65 7.99 5.28 14.76
CA MET A 65 8.45 6.66 15.01
C MET A 65 9.73 6.69 15.86
N PRO A 66 10.57 7.73 15.68
CA PRO A 66 11.67 8.02 16.58
C PRO A 66 11.18 8.18 18.02
N GLU A 67 11.92 7.67 18.99
CA GLU A 67 11.55 7.68 20.42
C GLU A 67 11.17 9.08 20.92
N ALA A 68 11.97 10.10 20.56
CA ALA A 68 11.72 11.49 20.92
C ALA A 68 10.41 12.08 20.39
N ALA A 69 9.83 11.47 19.35
CA ALA A 69 8.57 11.91 18.74
C ALA A 69 7.34 11.13 19.25
N ARG A 70 7.54 9.98 19.92
CA ARG A 70 6.43 9.11 20.37
C ARG A 70 5.60 9.73 21.49
N SER A 71 6.24 10.51 22.35
CA SER A 71 5.58 11.14 23.50
C SER A 71 4.80 12.42 23.16
N ASN A 72 5.01 12.97 21.95
CA ASN A 72 4.36 14.22 21.55
C ASN A 72 3.12 13.93 20.70
N GLU A 73 1.95 14.14 21.29
CA GLU A 73 0.65 13.90 20.64
C GLU A 73 0.46 14.69 19.34
N LYS A 74 0.94 15.95 19.29
CA LYS A 74 0.82 16.79 18.09
C LYS A 74 1.69 16.27 16.95
N VAL A 75 2.92 15.84 17.27
CA VAL A 75 3.82 15.23 16.30
C VAL A 75 3.28 13.89 15.83
N PHE A 76 2.73 13.09 16.75
CA PHE A 76 2.06 11.83 16.43
C PHE A 76 0.87 12.04 15.48
N ALA A 77 0.00 13.01 15.76
CA ALA A 77 -1.13 13.34 14.91
C ALA A 77 -0.69 13.72 13.48
N LEU A 78 0.29 14.61 13.35
CA LEU A 78 0.85 14.99 12.05
C LEU A 78 1.46 13.78 11.32
N PHE A 79 2.21 12.96 12.04
CA PHE A 79 2.85 11.77 11.48
C PHE A 79 1.82 10.73 11.01
N LYS A 80 0.74 10.52 11.78
CA LYS A 80 -0.41 9.70 11.40
C LYS A 80 -1.05 10.23 10.12
N MET A 81 -1.28 11.55 10.01
CA MET A 81 -1.80 12.15 8.77
C MET A 81 -0.88 11.88 7.56
N CYS A 82 0.44 12.00 7.73
CA CYS A 82 1.39 11.68 6.66
C CYS A 82 1.34 10.20 6.24
N VAL A 83 1.27 9.28 7.19
CA VAL A 83 1.17 7.83 6.90
C VAL A 83 -0.14 7.50 6.19
N VAL A 84 -1.25 8.12 6.60
CA VAL A 84 -2.54 7.91 5.95
C VAL A 84 -2.58 8.48 4.54
N SER A 85 -2.04 9.69 4.34
CA SER A 85 -1.88 10.27 3.01
C SER A 85 -1.03 9.37 2.10
N LEU A 86 0.04 8.79 2.64
CA LEU A 86 0.87 7.83 1.93
C LEU A 86 0.10 6.57 1.52
N ALA A 87 -0.73 6.03 2.42
CA ALA A 87 -1.56 4.87 2.15
C ALA A 87 -2.61 5.17 1.08
N TYR A 88 -3.30 6.31 1.17
CA TYR A 88 -4.31 6.75 0.22
C TYR A 88 -3.73 6.92 -1.19
N HIS A 89 -2.58 7.56 -1.32
CA HIS A 89 -1.93 7.80 -2.60
C HIS A 89 -1.00 6.66 -3.05
N ARG A 90 -1.03 5.50 -2.39
CA ARG A 90 -0.07 4.42 -2.64
C ARG A 90 -0.07 3.97 -4.10
N GLN A 91 -1.25 3.73 -4.66
CA GLN A 91 -1.38 3.31 -6.05
C GLN A 91 -0.79 4.36 -7.02
N PHE A 92 -1.18 5.62 -6.86
CA PHE A 92 -0.66 6.72 -7.67
C PHE A 92 0.87 6.82 -7.57
N LEU A 93 1.43 6.70 -6.36
CA LEU A 93 2.87 6.74 -6.15
C LEU A 93 3.55 5.52 -6.76
N ASP A 94 2.96 4.33 -6.72
CA ASP A 94 3.58 3.16 -7.35
C ASP A 94 3.64 3.27 -8.87
N GLU A 95 2.63 3.88 -9.50
CA GLU A 95 2.55 4.11 -10.94
C GLU A 95 3.47 5.25 -11.41
N ASN A 96 3.59 6.34 -10.63
CA ASN A 96 4.26 7.57 -11.08
C ASN A 96 5.66 7.78 -10.49
N LEU A 97 5.98 7.15 -9.37
CA LEU A 97 7.27 7.34 -8.71
C LEU A 97 8.36 6.54 -9.43
N HIS A 98 9.41 7.23 -9.85
CA HIS A 98 10.56 6.60 -10.51
C HIS A 98 11.10 5.41 -9.68
N SER A 99 11.47 4.31 -10.36
CA SER A 99 11.93 3.05 -9.73
C SER A 99 13.12 3.24 -8.78
N ARG A 100 13.96 4.24 -9.06
CA ARG A 100 15.16 4.63 -8.29
C ARG A 100 14.92 5.72 -7.22
N SER A 101 13.68 6.08 -6.94
CA SER A 101 13.36 7.08 -5.91
C SER A 101 13.65 6.56 -4.51
N ASN A 102 14.23 7.41 -3.67
CA ASN A 102 14.55 7.12 -2.28
C ASN A 102 13.32 6.99 -1.38
N VAL A 103 12.19 7.57 -1.78
CA VAL A 103 10.91 7.45 -1.07
C VAL A 103 10.48 5.98 -0.97
N ARG A 104 10.79 5.18 -1.99
CA ARG A 104 10.53 3.72 -2.01
C ARG A 104 11.31 2.96 -0.96
N LEU A 105 12.36 3.54 -0.36
CA LEU A 105 13.17 2.93 0.71
C LEU A 105 12.74 3.37 2.11
N SER A 106 11.67 4.16 2.24
CA SER A 106 11.11 4.49 3.54
C SER A 106 10.39 3.27 4.14
N VAL A 107 10.40 3.13 5.47
CA VAL A 107 9.79 1.99 6.17
C VAL A 107 8.31 1.82 5.79
N PHE A 108 7.57 2.92 5.71
CA PHE A 108 6.15 2.93 5.32
C PHE A 108 5.91 2.62 3.83
N PHE A 109 6.96 2.68 3.00
CA PHE A 109 6.91 2.15 1.65
C PHE A 109 7.23 0.66 1.57
N LEU A 110 8.20 0.20 2.36
CA LEU A 110 8.65 -1.20 2.31
C LEU A 110 7.69 -2.17 3.00
N GLU A 111 6.98 -1.69 4.01
CA GLU A 111 5.99 -2.48 4.74
C GLU A 111 4.57 -2.19 4.26
N GLN A 112 3.72 -3.21 4.38
CA GLN A 112 2.29 -3.04 4.17
C GLN A 112 1.70 -2.29 5.36
N ILE A 113 1.14 -1.11 5.07
CA ILE A 113 0.38 -0.33 6.05
C ILE A 113 -0.86 -1.14 6.46
N LEU A 114 -1.20 -1.13 7.75
CA LEU A 114 -2.38 -1.84 8.26
C LEU A 114 -3.67 -1.11 7.91
N LEU A 115 -4.75 -1.87 7.73
CA LEU A 115 -6.12 -1.35 7.59
C LEU A 115 -6.29 -0.31 6.46
N VAL A 116 -5.51 -0.43 5.37
CA VAL A 116 -5.59 0.46 4.19
C VAL A 116 -6.99 0.53 3.59
N LYS A 117 -7.78 -0.55 3.71
CA LYS A 117 -9.20 -0.60 3.27
C LYS A 117 -10.11 0.44 3.96
N HIS A 118 -9.70 0.97 5.11
CA HIS A 118 -10.43 1.99 5.85
C HIS A 118 -9.88 3.40 5.60
N VAL A 119 -8.87 3.57 4.74
CA VAL A 119 -8.33 4.88 4.41
C VAL A 119 -9.20 5.53 3.34
N THR A 120 -9.67 6.74 3.60
CA THR A 120 -10.52 7.47 2.67
C THR A 120 -10.27 8.98 2.71
N VAL A 121 -10.79 9.65 1.68
CA VAL A 121 -10.95 11.10 1.61
C VAL A 121 -12.42 11.36 1.30
N LEU A 122 -13.10 12.09 2.18
CA LEU A 122 -14.49 12.47 2.01
C LEU A 122 -14.61 13.98 1.82
N TYR A 123 -15.79 14.41 1.41
CA TYR A 123 -16.19 15.78 1.14
C TYR A 123 -17.28 16.19 2.13
N PRO A 124 -17.61 17.48 2.24
CA PRO A 124 -18.63 17.94 3.20
C PRO A 124 -20.00 17.29 3.00
N TRP A 125 -20.38 16.97 1.76
CA TRP A 125 -21.68 16.37 1.42
C TRP A 125 -21.77 14.85 1.65
N ASN A 126 -20.65 14.17 1.95
CA ASN A 126 -20.64 12.75 2.30
C ASN A 126 -19.85 12.51 3.60
N LYS A 127 -19.88 13.49 4.50
CA LYS A 127 -19.19 13.46 5.80
C LYS A 127 -19.73 12.32 6.68
N THR A 128 -18.83 11.61 7.35
CA THR A 128 -19.12 10.61 8.39
C THR A 128 -18.80 11.15 9.78
N SER A 129 -19.10 10.38 10.83
CA SER A 129 -18.75 10.74 12.21
C SER A 129 -17.25 10.92 12.43
N ASP A 130 -16.45 10.26 11.60
CA ASP A 130 -14.99 10.20 11.72
C ASP A 130 -14.30 11.22 10.80
N THR A 131 -15.04 11.88 9.90
CA THR A 131 -14.47 12.87 8.99
C THR A 131 -13.94 14.07 9.78
N PRO A 132 -12.64 14.39 9.63
CA PRO A 132 -12.06 15.57 10.25
C PRO A 132 -12.77 16.85 9.83
N GLU A 133 -12.76 17.85 10.70
CA GLU A 133 -13.26 19.18 10.34
C GLU A 133 -12.41 19.77 9.21
N VAL A 134 -13.06 20.11 8.10
CA VAL A 134 -12.38 20.70 6.94
C VAL A 134 -12.38 22.21 7.10
N THR A 135 -11.22 22.77 7.42
CA THR A 135 -11.06 24.22 7.60
C THR A 135 -10.41 24.84 6.36
N GLY A 136 -10.37 26.18 6.29
CA GLY A 136 -9.79 26.90 5.16
C GLY A 136 -10.58 26.77 3.85
N ILE A 137 -11.87 26.43 3.92
CA ILE A 137 -12.77 26.40 2.76
C ILE A 137 -13.32 27.81 2.51
N PRO A 138 -13.14 28.38 1.30
CA PRO A 138 -13.76 29.64 0.91
C PRO A 138 -15.29 29.59 0.88
N PRO A 139 -16.01 30.71 1.13
CA PRO A 139 -17.47 30.74 1.13
C PRO A 139 -18.11 30.26 -0.17
N ASP A 140 -17.53 30.57 -1.33
CA ASP A 140 -18.00 30.13 -2.66
C ASP A 140 -17.94 28.60 -2.81
N ILE A 141 -16.88 27.97 -2.31
CA ILE A 141 -16.77 26.51 -2.28
C ILE A 141 -17.76 25.89 -1.29
N HIS A 142 -18.03 26.53 -0.16
CA HIS A 142 -19.04 26.07 0.78
C HIS A 142 -20.42 26.03 0.13
N VAL A 143 -20.79 27.09 -0.58
CA VAL A 143 -22.04 27.14 -1.37
C VAL A 143 -22.07 26.02 -2.43
N MET A 144 -20.98 25.79 -3.16
CA MET A 144 -20.91 24.67 -4.13
C MET A 144 -21.08 23.30 -3.47
N ALA A 145 -20.54 23.11 -2.26
CA ALA A 145 -20.67 21.87 -1.50
C ALA A 145 -22.13 21.62 -1.07
N GLU A 146 -22.83 22.66 -0.61
CA GLU A 146 -24.26 22.60 -0.29
C GLU A 146 -25.11 22.30 -1.54
N PHE A 147 -24.78 22.91 -2.68
CA PHE A 147 -25.44 22.59 -3.95
C PHE A 147 -25.26 21.13 -4.34
N GLU A 148 -24.07 20.55 -4.16
CA GLU A 148 -23.87 19.12 -4.45
C GLU A 148 -24.65 18.23 -3.48
N SER A 149 -24.72 18.59 -2.19
CA SER A 149 -25.55 17.92 -1.20
C SER A 149 -27.02 17.89 -1.62
N MET A 150 -27.58 19.06 -2.00
CA MET A 150 -28.95 19.15 -2.53
C MET A 150 -29.12 18.32 -3.81
N ARG A 151 -28.12 18.30 -4.69
CA ARG A 151 -28.15 17.52 -5.94
C ARG A 151 -28.11 16.01 -5.71
N ILE A 152 -27.53 15.56 -4.60
CA ILE A 152 -27.56 14.15 -4.17
C ILE A 152 -28.97 13.83 -3.64
N GLN A 153 -29.51 14.65 -2.74
CA GLN A 153 -30.86 14.48 -2.18
C GLN A 153 -31.94 14.47 -3.28
N LEU A 154 -31.84 15.35 -4.28
CA LEU A 154 -32.77 15.37 -5.42
C LEU A 154 -32.70 14.07 -6.24
N ARG A 155 -31.51 13.50 -6.42
CA ARG A 155 -31.34 12.21 -7.11
C ARG A 155 -31.93 11.07 -6.31
N GLU A 156 -31.69 11.04 -5.00
CA GLU A 156 -32.27 10.04 -4.09
C GLU A 156 -33.80 10.13 -4.05
N MET A 157 -34.35 11.34 -3.95
CA MET A 157 -35.79 11.57 -4.00
C MET A 157 -36.39 11.13 -5.34
N THR A 158 -35.74 11.44 -6.47
CA THR A 158 -36.18 11.00 -7.80
C THR A 158 -36.13 9.47 -7.91
N ALA A 159 -35.09 8.83 -7.36
CA ALA A 159 -34.98 7.38 -7.31
C ALA A 159 -36.05 6.74 -6.41
N SER A 160 -36.37 7.35 -5.27
CA SER A 160 -37.46 6.90 -4.39
C SER A 160 -38.81 7.00 -5.08
N ILE A 161 -39.12 8.16 -5.69
CA ILE A 161 -40.40 8.38 -6.40
C ILE A 161 -40.55 7.40 -7.55
N THR A 162 -39.50 7.21 -8.36
CA THR A 162 -39.55 6.24 -9.47
C THR A 162 -39.65 4.79 -8.97
N GLY A 163 -38.98 4.45 -7.87
CA GLY A 163 -39.10 3.17 -7.19
C GLY A 163 -40.52 2.91 -6.65
N GLU A 164 -41.08 3.85 -5.91
CA GLU A 164 -42.44 3.80 -5.37
C GLU A 164 -43.48 3.75 -6.49
N PHE A 165 -43.31 4.55 -7.54
CA PHE A 165 -44.20 4.55 -8.70
C PHE A 165 -44.16 3.22 -9.45
N THR A 166 -42.96 2.66 -9.69
CA THR A 166 -42.83 1.35 -10.34
C THR A 166 -43.39 0.23 -9.47
N GLN A 167 -43.23 0.29 -8.16
CA GLN A 167 -43.82 -0.66 -7.23
C GLN A 167 -45.35 -0.54 -7.19
N THR A 168 -45.88 0.68 -7.18
CA THR A 168 -47.33 0.94 -7.22
C THR A 168 -47.94 0.50 -8.54
N LEU A 169 -47.29 0.79 -9.67
CA LEU A 169 -47.72 0.30 -10.98
C LEU A 169 -47.71 -1.23 -11.07
N ARG A 170 -46.66 -1.89 -10.56
CA ARG A 170 -46.62 -3.35 -10.50
C ARG A 170 -47.79 -3.89 -9.70
N LYS A 171 -48.04 -3.32 -8.52
CA LYS A 171 -49.16 -3.70 -7.66
C LYS A 171 -50.51 -3.50 -8.37
N GLU A 172 -50.76 -2.34 -8.97
CA GLU A 172 -52.02 -2.07 -9.70
C GLU A 172 -52.21 -2.98 -10.93
N LEU A 173 -51.13 -3.28 -11.67
CA LEU A 173 -51.19 -4.22 -12.79
C LEU A 173 -51.46 -5.65 -12.32
N ASP A 174 -50.86 -6.06 -11.19
CA ASP A 174 -51.10 -7.36 -10.57
C ASP A 174 -52.51 -7.50 -9.98
N ASP A 175 -53.04 -6.43 -9.37
CA ASP A 175 -54.39 -6.34 -8.79
C ASP A 175 -55.47 -6.35 -9.89
N ARG A 176 -55.18 -5.74 -11.04
CA ARG A 176 -56.08 -5.73 -12.22
C ARG A 176 -55.89 -6.93 -13.15
N GLU A 177 -55.02 -7.87 -12.78
CA GLU A 177 -54.69 -9.09 -13.54
C GLU A 177 -54.23 -8.81 -15.00
N VAL A 178 -53.69 -7.63 -15.28
CA VAL A 178 -53.37 -7.20 -16.64
C VAL A 178 -52.21 -8.05 -17.19
N GLY A 179 -52.47 -8.81 -18.26
CA GLY A 179 -51.48 -9.65 -18.95
C GLY A 179 -51.39 -11.11 -18.48
N ALA A 180 -52.07 -11.51 -17.40
CA ALA A 180 -51.96 -12.87 -16.85
C ALA A 180 -53.29 -13.54 -16.45
N ILE A 181 -54.44 -12.99 -16.85
CA ILE A 181 -55.78 -13.55 -16.53
C ILE A 181 -55.88 -15.03 -16.92
N ALA A 182 -55.48 -15.38 -18.14
CA ALA A 182 -55.53 -16.76 -18.63
C ALA A 182 -54.55 -17.67 -17.88
N TYR A 183 -53.33 -17.21 -17.67
CA TYR A 183 -52.28 -17.97 -17.01
C TYR A 183 -52.62 -18.24 -15.54
N ARG A 184 -53.00 -17.23 -14.75
CA ARG A 184 -53.40 -17.39 -13.34
C ARG A 184 -54.68 -18.20 -13.19
N LYS A 185 -55.70 -18.02 -14.05
CA LYS A 185 -56.89 -18.88 -14.01
C LYS A 185 -56.53 -20.33 -14.27
N MET A 186 -55.64 -20.60 -15.23
CA MET A 186 -55.12 -21.95 -15.50
C MET A 186 -54.32 -22.52 -14.33
N THR A 187 -53.42 -21.74 -13.71
CA THR A 187 -52.66 -22.17 -12.52
C THR A 187 -53.58 -22.45 -11.32
N LYS A 188 -54.59 -21.59 -11.11
CA LYS A 188 -55.59 -21.77 -10.04
C LYS A 188 -56.47 -22.98 -10.28
N MET A 189 -56.77 -23.29 -11.55
CA MET A 189 -57.48 -24.49 -11.95
C MET A 189 -56.62 -25.73 -11.74
N MET A 190 -55.34 -25.72 -12.13
CA MET A 190 -54.38 -26.80 -11.87
C MET A 190 -54.23 -27.07 -10.38
N LEU A 191 -54.00 -26.06 -9.56
CA LEU A 191 -53.89 -26.23 -8.10
C LEU A 191 -55.16 -26.81 -7.47
N LYS A 192 -56.34 -26.43 -7.99
CA LYS A 192 -57.62 -26.99 -7.54
C LYS A 192 -57.80 -28.43 -8.04
N MET A 193 -57.32 -28.76 -9.24
CA MET A 193 -57.29 -30.10 -9.79
C MET A 193 -56.37 -31.01 -8.98
N ASP A 194 -55.17 -30.55 -8.63
CA ASP A 194 -54.21 -31.26 -7.78
C ASP A 194 -54.76 -31.46 -6.36
N SER A 195 -55.46 -30.46 -5.81
CA SER A 195 -56.15 -30.61 -4.52
C SER A 195 -57.28 -31.64 -4.57
N MET A 196 -58.05 -31.70 -5.67
CA MET A 196 -59.09 -32.72 -5.86
C MET A 196 -58.48 -34.11 -6.08
N MET A 197 -57.38 -34.21 -6.85
CA MET A 197 -56.64 -35.46 -7.03
C MET A 197 -56.05 -35.96 -5.71
N SER A 198 -55.52 -35.05 -4.88
CA SER A 198 -55.02 -35.38 -3.55
C SER A 198 -56.12 -35.86 -2.59
N MET A 199 -57.32 -35.26 -2.68
CA MET A 199 -58.50 -35.75 -1.93
C MET A 199 -58.96 -37.13 -2.42
N LEU A 200 -58.97 -37.37 -3.74
CA LEU A 200 -59.33 -38.66 -4.33
C LEU A 200 -58.30 -39.76 -4.00
N THR A 201 -57.01 -39.43 -3.92
CA THR A 201 -55.98 -40.37 -3.46
C THR A 201 -56.11 -40.67 -1.97
N LYS A 202 -56.47 -39.67 -1.15
CA LYS A 202 -56.77 -39.87 0.29
C LYS A 202 -58.01 -40.71 0.53
N GLU A 203 -59.06 -40.59 -0.30
CA GLU A 203 -60.22 -41.47 -0.23
C GLU A 203 -59.89 -42.91 -0.68
N ARG A 204 -58.92 -43.09 -1.57
CA ARG A 204 -58.44 -44.40 -2.03
C ARG A 204 -57.56 -45.14 -1.02
N GLU A 205 -56.91 -44.43 -0.09
CA GLU A 205 -56.08 -45.03 0.98
C GLU A 205 -56.89 -45.63 2.15
N ASN A 206 -58.22 -45.47 2.18
CA ASN A 206 -59.09 -45.99 3.24
C ASN A 206 -59.68 -47.41 2.98
N ILE A 207 -59.08 -48.21 2.08
CA ILE A 207 -59.46 -49.62 1.89
C ILE A 207 -58.29 -50.53 2.31
N PRO A 208 -58.40 -51.32 3.39
CA PRO A 208 -57.33 -52.18 3.86
C PRO A 208 -57.35 -53.53 3.12
N THR A 209 -56.21 -53.97 2.59
CA THR A 209 -55.93 -55.39 2.39
C THR A 209 -54.45 -55.67 2.61
N ALA A 210 -54.19 -56.72 3.38
CA ALA A 210 -52.92 -57.06 4.02
C ALA A 210 -52.02 -57.99 3.19
N ASN A 211 -50.72 -57.91 3.50
CA ASN A 211 -49.62 -58.89 3.33
C ASN A 211 -49.13 -59.13 1.87
N ALA A 212 -47.84 -59.27 1.55
CA ALA A 212 -46.67 -59.66 2.33
C ALA A 212 -45.34 -59.19 1.68
N LEU A 213 -44.34 -58.97 2.54
CA LEU A 213 -42.90 -59.35 2.43
C LEU A 213 -42.24 -59.41 1.04
N PHE A 214 -41.20 -58.59 0.81
CA PHE A 214 -39.84 -59.08 0.59
C PHE A 214 -38.79 -57.99 0.86
N ASP A 215 -37.68 -58.45 1.42
CA ASP A 215 -36.54 -57.77 2.02
C ASP A 215 -35.46 -57.39 0.98
N SER A 216 -34.69 -56.34 1.26
CA SER A 216 -33.21 -56.23 1.17
C SER A 216 -32.66 -54.85 0.75
N ASN A 217 -31.78 -54.33 1.62
CA ASN A 217 -30.63 -53.41 1.45
C ASN A 217 -30.10 -53.26 -0.01
N ASP A 218 -29.46 -52.17 -0.48
CA ASP A 218 -28.43 -51.34 0.16
C ASP A 218 -28.01 -50.18 -0.79
N SER A 219 -27.28 -49.21 -0.24
CA SER A 219 -26.28 -48.34 -0.87
C SER A 219 -26.68 -47.22 -1.85
N ILE A 220 -26.42 -46.02 -1.34
CA ILE A 220 -26.20 -44.74 -2.01
C ILE A 220 -24.82 -44.76 -2.68
N GLU A 221 -24.73 -44.42 -3.96
CA GLU A 221 -23.53 -43.79 -4.55
C GLU A 221 -23.95 -42.70 -5.55
N GLU A 222 -23.80 -41.45 -5.11
CA GLU A 222 -23.95 -40.24 -5.91
C GLU A 222 -22.57 -39.91 -6.50
N SER A 223 -22.35 -40.25 -7.78
CA SER A 223 -21.09 -39.97 -8.47
C SER A 223 -21.04 -38.52 -8.94
N ALA A 224 -20.14 -37.75 -8.33
CA ALA A 224 -19.80 -36.39 -8.73
C ALA A 224 -19.22 -36.35 -10.15
N HIS A 225 -19.84 -35.54 -11.01
CA HIS A 225 -19.33 -35.18 -12.33
C HIS A 225 -18.01 -34.40 -12.21
N PHE A 226 -16.94 -34.97 -12.75
CA PHE A 226 -15.61 -34.41 -12.89
C PHE A 226 -15.42 -33.96 -14.35
N GLU A 227 -15.50 -32.65 -14.61
CA GLU A 227 -15.17 -32.08 -15.93
C GLU A 227 -13.66 -31.81 -16.03
N LEU A 228 -12.98 -32.63 -16.85
CA LEU A 228 -11.63 -32.40 -17.35
C LEU A 228 -11.73 -31.84 -18.78
N SER A 229 -11.51 -30.53 -18.94
CA SER A 229 -11.33 -29.92 -20.26
C SER A 229 -9.87 -30.08 -20.69
N TYR A 230 -9.64 -30.87 -21.74
CA TYR A 230 -8.38 -30.94 -22.48
C TYR A 230 -8.25 -29.69 -23.37
N GLU A 231 -7.23 -28.86 -23.16
CA GLU A 231 -6.81 -27.83 -24.13
C GLU A 231 -5.84 -28.45 -25.14
N TYR A 232 -6.10 -28.15 -26.42
CA TYR A 232 -5.31 -28.56 -27.58
C TYR A 232 -3.94 -27.85 -27.60
N ASP A 233 -2.88 -28.62 -27.86
CA ASP A 233 -1.60 -28.11 -28.33
C ASP A 233 -1.75 -27.63 -29.78
N GLU A 234 -1.66 -26.31 -30.01
CA GLU A 234 -1.36 -25.75 -31.32
C GLU A 234 0.12 -25.36 -31.39
N ASP A 235 0.88 -26.12 -32.19
CA ASP A 235 2.20 -25.74 -32.67
C ASP A 235 2.09 -24.50 -33.58
N ILE A 236 2.47 -23.33 -33.06
CA ILE A 236 2.59 -22.11 -33.87
C ILE A 236 4.06 -21.81 -34.16
N VAL A 237 4.38 -21.90 -35.45
CA VAL A 237 5.63 -21.53 -36.12
C VAL A 237 6.11 -20.15 -35.66
N LEU A 238 7.35 -20.06 -35.15
CA LEU A 238 8.00 -18.81 -34.78
C LEU A 238 8.38 -18.00 -36.03
N PRO A 239 7.83 -16.79 -36.24
CA PRO A 239 8.44 -15.83 -37.15
C PRO A 239 9.68 -15.25 -36.48
N PHE A 240 10.64 -14.81 -37.29
CA PHE A 240 11.81 -14.07 -36.85
C PHE A 240 11.37 -12.77 -36.15
N VAL A 241 11.67 -12.60 -34.86
CA VAL A 241 11.25 -11.46 -34.04
C VAL A 241 12.47 -10.68 -33.54
N ASP A 242 12.44 -9.37 -33.78
CA ASP A 242 13.45 -8.37 -33.41
C ASP A 242 13.65 -8.23 -31.88
N ASP A 243 14.87 -7.88 -31.45
CA ASP A 243 15.36 -7.90 -30.05
C ASP A 243 14.53 -7.00 -29.10
N GLY A 244 13.83 -6.02 -29.64
CA GLY A 244 12.95 -5.10 -28.89
C GLY A 244 11.66 -5.75 -28.37
N THR A 245 11.08 -6.68 -29.13
CA THR A 245 9.80 -7.35 -28.78
C THR A 245 10.00 -8.54 -27.85
N LEU A 246 11.16 -9.20 -27.91
CA LEU A 246 11.55 -10.26 -26.98
C LEU A 246 11.63 -9.75 -25.53
N ASN A 247 12.16 -8.54 -25.30
CA ASN A 247 12.25 -7.95 -23.96
C ASN A 247 10.87 -7.65 -23.34
N GLN A 248 9.90 -7.20 -24.14
CA GLN A 248 8.53 -6.94 -23.68
C GLN A 248 7.76 -8.23 -23.38
N LEU A 249 7.92 -9.26 -24.23
CA LEU A 249 7.31 -10.58 -24.01
C LEU A 249 7.93 -11.30 -22.81
N THR A 250 9.25 -11.19 -22.63
CA THR A 250 9.94 -11.76 -21.46
C THR A 250 9.48 -11.08 -20.17
N SER A 251 9.31 -9.75 -20.17
CA SER A 251 8.79 -8.98 -19.04
C SER A 251 7.34 -9.33 -18.68
N LYS A 252 6.48 -9.54 -19.67
CA LYS A 252 5.07 -9.95 -19.43
C LYS A 252 4.98 -11.40 -18.94
N ARG A 253 5.77 -12.31 -19.53
CA ARG A 253 5.80 -13.74 -19.16
C ARG A 253 6.41 -13.98 -17.78
N THR A 254 7.48 -13.25 -17.42
CA THR A 254 7.96 -13.22 -16.03
C THR A 254 6.90 -12.62 -15.12
N SER A 255 6.31 -11.47 -15.44
CA SER A 255 5.30 -10.85 -14.58
C SER A 255 4.06 -11.73 -14.34
N GLN A 256 3.67 -12.59 -15.29
CA GLN A 256 2.56 -13.56 -15.14
C GLN A 256 2.96 -14.77 -14.28
N GLN A 257 4.17 -15.32 -14.45
CA GLN A 257 4.67 -16.45 -13.64
C GLN A 257 4.98 -16.06 -12.17
N LEU A 258 5.21 -14.78 -11.87
CA LEU A 258 5.64 -14.28 -10.56
C LEU A 258 4.48 -13.96 -9.58
N LYS A 259 3.21 -13.97 -10.03
CA LYS A 259 2.04 -13.54 -9.23
C LYS A 259 1.66 -14.46 -8.05
N ALA A 260 2.29 -15.63 -7.88
CA ALA A 260 1.85 -16.65 -6.92
C ALA A 260 2.73 -16.87 -5.67
N ARG A 261 3.81 -16.11 -5.40
CA ARG A 261 4.68 -16.33 -4.21
C ARG A 261 5.21 -15.04 -3.56
N LYS A 262 5.45 -15.06 -2.24
CA LYS A 262 5.92 -13.91 -1.41
C LYS A 262 7.35 -13.41 -1.70
N LEU A 263 8.24 -14.29 -2.20
CA LEU A 263 9.54 -13.94 -2.79
C LEU A 263 9.80 -14.98 -3.90
N THR A 264 10.11 -14.53 -5.11
CA THR A 264 10.29 -15.37 -6.31
C THR A 264 11.72 -15.25 -6.85
N LEU A 265 12.23 -16.34 -7.42
CA LEU A 265 13.51 -16.35 -8.14
C LEU A 265 13.24 -16.04 -9.61
N GLY A 266 13.92 -15.04 -10.17
CA GLY A 266 13.82 -14.71 -11.60
C GLY A 266 14.93 -15.38 -12.40
N TYR A 267 14.62 -15.92 -13.57
CA TYR A 267 15.65 -16.43 -14.48
C TYR A 267 16.03 -15.35 -15.50
N HIS A 268 17.29 -14.90 -15.47
CA HIS A 268 17.82 -13.93 -16.44
C HIS A 268 19.36 -14.01 -16.47
N HIS A 269 19.95 -13.61 -17.60
CA HIS A 269 21.40 -13.79 -17.85
C HIS A 269 21.88 -15.23 -17.64
N CYS A 270 21.03 -16.20 -18.01
CA CYS A 270 21.25 -17.64 -17.86
C CYS A 270 21.48 -18.12 -16.42
N ILE A 271 21.08 -17.31 -15.42
CA ILE A 271 21.25 -17.61 -14.01
C ILE A 271 19.93 -17.39 -13.29
N LEU A 272 19.62 -18.31 -12.36
CA LEU A 272 18.53 -18.12 -11.41
C LEU A 272 18.97 -17.08 -10.36
N ASN A 273 18.34 -15.91 -10.39
CA ASN A 273 18.74 -14.75 -9.61
C ASN A 273 17.53 -14.22 -8.81
N PRO A 274 17.66 -14.03 -7.48
CA PRO A 274 16.57 -13.54 -6.64
C PRO A 274 16.22 -12.07 -6.86
N LEU A 275 17.05 -11.30 -7.57
CA LEU A 275 16.75 -9.91 -7.91
C LEU A 275 16.10 -9.83 -9.29
N PRO A 276 15.12 -8.94 -9.52
CA PRO A 276 14.61 -8.71 -10.87
C PRO A 276 15.72 -8.22 -11.82
N SER A 277 15.62 -8.59 -13.09
CA SER A 277 16.57 -8.19 -14.15
C SER A 277 16.65 -6.68 -14.35
N THR A 278 15.53 -5.98 -14.15
CA THR A 278 15.39 -4.53 -14.27
C THR A 278 15.74 -3.79 -13.00
N TRP A 279 15.89 -4.48 -11.86
CA TRP A 279 16.12 -3.83 -10.58
C TRP A 279 17.53 -3.25 -10.47
N ARG A 280 17.64 -2.07 -9.87
CA ARG A 280 18.88 -1.31 -9.68
C ARG A 280 18.85 -0.61 -8.33
N TYR A 281 20.01 -0.29 -7.76
CA TYR A 281 20.08 0.55 -6.58
C TYR A 281 19.40 1.92 -6.82
N PRO A 282 18.58 2.39 -5.86
CA PRO A 282 18.14 3.78 -5.82
C PRO A 282 19.32 4.75 -5.83
N LYS A 283 19.09 5.96 -6.33
CA LYS A 283 20.17 6.97 -6.39
C LYS A 283 20.36 7.60 -5.02
N GLU A 284 21.61 7.81 -4.61
CA GLU A 284 21.94 8.59 -3.40
C GLU A 284 21.33 8.03 -2.10
N ILE A 285 21.45 6.71 -1.91
CA ILE A 285 20.96 6.01 -0.71
C ILE A 285 21.67 6.57 0.54
N THR A 286 20.89 7.06 1.50
CA THR A 286 21.38 7.47 2.84
C THR A 286 21.63 6.26 3.74
N LEU A 287 22.27 6.45 4.90
CA LEU A 287 22.53 5.34 5.83
C LEU A 287 21.26 4.63 6.28
N ILE A 288 20.24 5.39 6.71
CA ILE A 288 18.96 4.81 7.16
C ILE A 288 18.23 4.06 6.04
N GLN A 289 18.28 4.59 4.81
CA GLN A 289 17.69 3.92 3.64
C GLN A 289 18.46 2.64 3.29
N LEU A 290 19.79 2.62 3.45
CA LEU A 290 20.56 1.40 3.30
C LEU A 290 20.17 0.38 4.38
N ILE A 291 20.02 0.79 5.64
CA ILE A 291 19.60 -0.11 6.73
C ILE A 291 18.24 -0.74 6.40
N ASN A 292 17.26 0.07 5.99
CA ASN A 292 15.95 -0.39 5.55
C ASN A 292 16.05 -1.42 4.42
N LEU A 293 16.76 -1.10 3.34
CA LEU A 293 16.94 -1.98 2.18
C LEU A 293 17.71 -3.27 2.53
N TRP A 294 18.69 -3.18 3.45
CA TRP A 294 19.55 -4.29 3.84
C TRP A 294 18.83 -5.31 4.71
N LEU A 295 17.94 -4.85 5.59
CA LEU A 295 17.25 -5.66 6.59
C LEU A 295 15.84 -6.09 6.16
N LEU A 296 15.08 -5.21 5.49
CA LEU A 296 13.69 -5.45 5.09
C LEU A 296 13.57 -5.91 3.63
N GLY A 297 14.39 -5.37 2.73
CA GLY A 297 14.22 -5.56 1.28
C GLY A 297 13.05 -4.73 0.72
N VAL A 298 12.68 -4.96 -0.54
CA VAL A 298 11.53 -4.31 -1.22
C VAL A 298 10.57 -5.39 -1.69
N ILE A 299 9.56 -5.69 -0.88
CA ILE A 299 8.65 -6.84 -1.10
C ILE A 299 7.88 -6.66 -2.41
N ASP A 300 7.34 -5.47 -2.67
CA ASP A 300 6.54 -5.19 -3.88
C ASP A 300 7.32 -5.34 -5.19
N GLN A 301 8.64 -5.13 -5.14
CA GLN A 301 9.53 -5.33 -6.29
C GLN A 301 10.20 -6.70 -6.26
N ASN A 302 9.78 -7.59 -5.36
CA ASN A 302 10.36 -8.91 -5.18
C ASN A 302 11.89 -8.86 -4.92
N VAL A 303 12.32 -7.89 -4.11
CA VAL A 303 13.73 -7.72 -3.72
C VAL A 303 13.89 -8.21 -2.28
N PRO A 304 14.63 -9.31 -2.03
CA PRO A 304 14.88 -9.74 -0.66
C PRO A 304 15.82 -8.76 0.07
N PRO A 305 15.87 -8.82 1.41
CA PRO A 305 16.87 -8.10 2.20
C PRO A 305 18.28 -8.30 1.64
N LEU A 306 19.01 -7.22 1.37
CA LEU A 306 20.32 -7.31 0.72
C LEU A 306 21.36 -8.10 1.52
N ARG A 307 21.16 -8.26 2.83
CA ARG A 307 21.98 -9.16 3.67
C ARG A 307 21.95 -10.62 3.22
N LYS A 308 20.83 -11.05 2.60
CA LYS A 308 20.63 -12.41 2.09
C LYS A 308 21.12 -12.57 0.64
N VAL A 309 21.46 -11.47 -0.03
CA VAL A 309 21.87 -11.45 -1.44
C VAL A 309 23.37 -11.73 -1.55
N SER A 310 23.77 -12.65 -2.43
CA SER A 310 25.18 -12.89 -2.76
C SER A 310 25.72 -11.85 -3.74
N THR A 311 27.03 -11.60 -3.71
CA THR A 311 27.71 -10.67 -4.65
C THR A 311 27.51 -11.04 -6.12
N ARG A 312 27.34 -12.33 -6.43
CA ARG A 312 27.12 -12.81 -7.80
C ARG A 312 25.80 -12.32 -8.39
N TRP A 313 24.78 -12.14 -7.55
CA TRP A 313 23.42 -11.79 -7.98
C TRP A 313 23.25 -10.31 -8.32
N VAL A 314 24.23 -9.45 -8.02
CA VAL A 314 24.19 -8.02 -8.35
C VAL A 314 25.02 -7.69 -9.59
N TYR A 315 25.72 -8.66 -10.19
CA TYR A 315 26.65 -8.41 -11.31
C TYR A 315 25.99 -7.87 -12.57
N HIS A 316 24.68 -8.09 -12.76
CA HIS A 316 23.95 -7.56 -13.90
C HIS A 316 23.81 -6.03 -13.89
N PHE A 317 24.12 -5.37 -12.77
CA PHE A 317 24.10 -3.91 -12.68
C PHE A 317 25.21 -3.27 -11.84
N ASP A 318 25.85 -4.02 -10.95
CA ASP A 318 27.03 -3.60 -10.20
C ASP A 318 28.20 -4.52 -10.60
N ARG A 319 28.92 -4.11 -11.65
CA ARG A 319 30.03 -4.88 -12.21
C ARG A 319 31.12 -5.09 -11.15
N LYS A 320 31.39 -6.36 -10.82
CA LYS A 320 32.28 -6.80 -9.73
C LYS A 320 31.77 -6.47 -8.31
N ALA A 321 30.47 -6.19 -8.15
CA ALA A 321 29.83 -5.90 -6.86
C ALA A 321 30.56 -4.81 -6.05
N ARG A 322 31.00 -3.73 -6.70
CA ARG A 322 31.82 -2.69 -6.04
C ARG A 322 31.00 -1.92 -5.03
N ASP A 323 29.82 -1.44 -5.42
CA ASP A 323 28.94 -0.69 -4.54
C ASP A 323 28.35 -1.61 -3.46
N TYR A 324 27.95 -2.82 -3.82
CA TYR A 324 27.51 -3.83 -2.86
C TYR A 324 28.58 -4.13 -1.80
N SER A 325 29.84 -4.25 -2.19
CA SER A 325 30.95 -4.50 -1.25
C SER A 325 31.16 -3.32 -0.29
N LYS A 326 31.00 -2.08 -0.77
CA LYS A 326 31.02 -0.88 0.09
C LYS A 326 29.84 -0.86 1.06
N MET A 327 28.63 -1.12 0.57
CA MET A 327 27.42 -1.25 1.40
C MET A 327 27.62 -2.30 2.49
N LYS A 328 28.13 -3.47 2.14
CA LYS A 328 28.42 -4.56 3.08
C LYS A 328 29.41 -4.13 4.16
N GLN A 329 30.45 -3.38 3.80
CA GLN A 329 31.43 -2.85 4.75
C GLN A 329 30.81 -1.84 5.74
N VAL A 330 29.98 -0.91 5.25
CA VAL A 330 29.24 0.02 6.13
C VAL A 330 28.27 -0.74 7.04
N MET A 331 27.57 -1.76 6.50
CA MET A 331 26.63 -2.55 7.29
C MET A 331 27.30 -3.42 8.35
N LYS A 332 28.55 -3.86 8.17
CA LYS A 332 29.32 -4.51 9.25
C LYS A 332 29.54 -3.58 10.44
N PHE A 333 29.74 -2.28 10.19
CA PHE A 333 29.85 -1.29 11.25
C PHE A 333 28.52 -1.06 11.97
N VAL A 334 27.43 -0.95 11.20
CA VAL A 334 26.07 -0.88 11.75
C VAL A 334 25.77 -2.08 12.64
N GLU A 335 26.12 -3.29 12.18
CA GLU A 335 25.97 -4.53 12.94
C GLU A 335 26.81 -4.53 14.22
N ALA A 336 28.08 -4.10 14.16
CA ALA A 336 28.94 -4.03 15.33
C ALA A 336 28.39 -3.08 16.41
N PHE A 337 27.93 -1.89 16.02
CA PHE A 337 27.29 -0.96 16.96
C PHE A 337 25.96 -1.49 17.48
N GLY A 338 25.15 -2.12 16.61
CA GLY A 338 23.89 -2.74 17.02
C GLY A 338 24.11 -3.84 18.07
N LYS A 339 25.14 -4.69 17.89
CA LYS A 339 25.52 -5.74 18.84
C LYS A 339 26.04 -5.16 20.15
N GLN A 340 26.91 -4.15 20.08
CA GLN A 340 27.43 -3.46 21.26
C GLN A 340 26.31 -2.83 22.10
N ARG A 341 25.26 -2.32 21.45
CA ARG A 341 24.08 -1.72 22.10
C ARG A 341 23.00 -2.75 22.47
N GLY A 342 23.19 -4.05 22.17
CA GLY A 342 22.23 -5.10 22.47
C GLY A 342 20.92 -5.06 21.67
N VAL A 343 20.85 -4.27 20.60
CA VAL A 343 19.64 -4.08 19.77
C VAL A 343 19.68 -4.83 18.45
N TRP A 344 20.75 -5.60 18.22
CA TRP A 344 20.88 -6.42 17.01
C TRP A 344 20.15 -7.74 17.15
N VAL A 345 19.18 -7.97 16.27
CA VAL A 345 18.35 -9.18 16.28
C VAL A 345 19.03 -10.30 15.47
N GLU A 346 19.54 -11.34 16.14
CA GLU A 346 20.05 -12.59 15.54
C GLU A 346 19.00 -13.72 15.50
N GLY A 347 19.17 -14.70 14.59
CA GLY A 347 18.22 -15.82 14.37
C GLY A 347 17.98 -16.63 15.66
N THR A 348 16.79 -17.16 15.96
CA THR A 348 15.94 -18.11 15.21
C THR A 348 14.45 -17.79 15.43
N GLY A 349 14.03 -16.60 15.01
CA GLY A 349 12.63 -16.14 15.14
C GLY A 349 12.46 -14.63 15.01
N GLY A 350 13.54 -13.86 15.21
CA GLY A 350 13.55 -12.41 15.05
C GLY A 350 13.52 -11.97 13.58
N ARG A 351 12.32 -11.79 13.03
CA ARG A 351 12.12 -11.13 11.75
C ARG A 351 12.38 -9.64 11.92
N TRP A 352 13.25 -9.07 11.09
CA TRP A 352 13.40 -7.62 11.01
C TRP A 352 12.11 -7.03 10.44
N ASP A 353 11.64 -5.99 11.09
CA ASP A 353 10.46 -5.19 10.75
C ASP A 353 10.77 -3.70 10.95
N GLY A 354 9.84 -2.83 10.58
CA GLY A 354 10.00 -1.39 10.70
C GLY A 354 10.29 -0.93 12.12
N ALA A 355 9.66 -1.57 13.11
CA ALA A 355 9.85 -1.23 14.52
C ALA A 355 11.26 -1.55 15.02
N THR A 356 11.77 -2.76 14.73
CA THR A 356 13.14 -3.17 15.09
C THR A 356 14.19 -2.35 14.37
N VAL A 357 13.96 -1.97 13.11
CA VAL A 357 14.86 -1.07 12.36
C VAL A 357 14.86 0.34 12.94
N THR A 358 13.70 0.89 13.30
CA THR A 358 13.62 2.20 13.95
C THR A 358 14.35 2.20 15.30
N THR A 359 14.18 1.14 16.11
CA THR A 359 14.90 0.98 17.37
C THR A 359 16.41 0.88 17.16
N LEU A 360 16.87 0.06 16.20
CA LEU A 360 18.29 -0.03 15.83
C LEU A 360 18.85 1.35 15.47
N TRP A 361 18.16 2.09 14.59
CA TRP A 361 18.60 3.42 14.18
C TRP A 361 18.67 4.40 15.35
N ALA A 362 17.64 4.43 16.20
CA ALA A 362 17.58 5.29 17.38
C ALA A 362 18.76 5.06 18.35
N SER A 363 19.24 3.82 18.47
CA SER A 363 20.38 3.48 19.32
C SER A 363 21.73 3.84 18.72
N ILE A 364 21.92 3.66 17.41
CA ILE A 364 23.25 3.77 16.78
C ILE A 364 23.52 5.10 16.08
N TRP A 365 22.49 5.91 15.76
CA TRP A 365 22.69 7.09 14.90
C TRP A 365 23.70 8.10 15.49
N LYS A 366 23.75 8.22 16.82
CA LYS A 366 24.70 9.09 17.53
C LYS A 366 26.15 8.65 17.30
N ASP A 367 26.39 7.34 17.27
CA ASP A 367 27.72 6.77 17.02
C ASP A 367 28.19 7.03 15.58
N PHE A 368 27.26 7.27 14.65
CA PHE A 368 27.54 7.61 13.26
C PHE A 368 27.68 9.11 12.98
N ILE A 369 27.39 10.00 13.94
CA ILE A 369 27.49 11.46 13.75
C ILE A 369 28.83 11.90 13.13
N PRO A 370 30.00 11.43 13.62
CA PRO A 370 31.29 11.85 13.05
C PRO A 370 31.43 11.57 11.55
N TYR A 371 30.76 10.53 11.06
CA TYR A 371 30.79 10.14 9.65
C TYR A 371 29.64 10.77 8.84
N MET A 372 28.60 11.26 9.52
CA MET A 372 27.43 11.90 8.90
C MET A 372 27.49 13.42 8.88
N CYS A 373 28.47 14.06 9.52
CA CYS A 373 28.66 15.51 9.46
C CYS A 373 29.51 15.92 8.27
N THR A 374 29.07 16.88 7.46
CA THR A 374 29.90 17.52 6.43
C THR A 374 30.63 18.71 7.02
N ASN A 375 31.96 18.69 7.04
CA ASN A 375 32.75 19.89 7.35
C ASN A 375 32.74 20.79 6.12
N THR A 376 32.37 22.07 6.29
CA THR A 376 32.51 23.07 5.22
C THR A 376 33.81 23.80 5.46
N THR A 377 34.83 23.54 4.66
CA THR A 377 36.08 24.31 4.67
C THR A 377 35.81 25.66 4.01
N ILE A 378 35.94 26.75 4.77
CA ILE A 378 35.94 28.11 4.21
C ILE A 378 37.40 28.42 3.86
N GLN A 379 37.69 28.69 2.59
CA GLN A 379 38.97 29.24 2.20
C GLN A 379 38.94 30.75 2.47
N MET A 380 39.74 31.19 3.44
CA MET A 380 40.07 32.61 3.58
C MET A 380 41.14 32.97 2.54
N GLY A 381 41.18 34.23 2.12
CA GLY A 381 41.96 34.72 0.97
C GLY A 381 43.47 34.45 0.99
N ASP A 382 44.03 34.03 2.14
CA ASP A 382 45.46 33.83 2.35
C ASP A 382 45.87 32.35 2.44
N GLY A 383 45.05 31.43 1.94
CA GLY A 383 45.39 30.01 1.87
C GLY A 383 45.18 29.22 3.17
N GLU A 384 44.74 29.89 4.25
CA GLU A 384 44.26 29.22 5.45
C GLU A 384 42.81 28.75 5.26
N SER A 385 42.62 27.43 5.36
CA SER A 385 41.30 26.79 5.38
C SER A 385 40.86 26.56 6.82
N VAL A 386 39.76 27.19 7.23
CA VAL A 386 39.15 26.93 8.54
C VAL A 386 37.94 26.02 8.36
N ASP A 387 37.92 24.91 9.11
CA ASP A 387 36.79 23.99 9.18
C ASP A 387 35.61 24.67 9.90
N SER A 388 34.53 24.95 9.18
CA SER A 388 33.29 25.47 9.75
C SER A 388 32.20 24.39 9.83
N THR A 389 31.59 24.24 11.01
CA THR A 389 30.45 23.36 11.27
C THR A 389 29.10 24.07 11.05
N HIS A 390 29.09 25.38 10.78
CA HIS A 390 27.89 26.24 10.72
C HIS A 390 26.91 25.88 9.58
N LYS A 391 27.32 25.06 8.60
CA LYS A 391 26.46 24.54 7.51
C LYS A 391 26.45 23.01 7.43
N SER A 392 26.79 22.31 8.51
CA SER A 392 26.79 20.85 8.53
C SER A 392 25.36 20.31 8.47
N ARG A 393 25.06 19.48 7.45
CA ARG A 393 23.78 18.77 7.34
C ARG A 393 23.91 17.42 8.04
N THR A 394 23.21 17.23 9.15
CA THR A 394 23.20 15.95 9.87
C THR A 394 22.17 15.00 9.27
N GLY A 395 22.56 13.75 8.98
CA GLY A 395 21.61 12.66 8.69
C GLY A 395 21.18 12.45 7.22
N GLN A 396 21.48 13.39 6.31
CA GLN A 396 21.20 13.24 4.86
C GLN A 396 22.45 12.95 4.02
N VAL A 397 23.46 12.31 4.62
CA VAL A 397 24.70 11.97 3.90
C VAL A 397 24.54 10.66 3.16
N VAL A 398 24.92 10.67 1.88
CA VAL A 398 24.92 9.48 1.02
C VAL A 398 25.89 8.45 1.60
N MET A 399 25.51 7.18 1.58
CA MET A 399 26.29 6.08 2.14
C MET A 399 27.73 6.01 1.60
N ARG A 400 27.93 6.33 0.31
CA ARG A 400 29.27 6.37 -0.29
C ARG A 400 30.21 7.36 0.43
N SER A 401 29.68 8.50 0.89
CA SER A 401 30.47 9.48 1.63
C SER A 401 30.79 8.98 3.04
N ILE A 402 29.88 8.26 3.68
CA ILE A 402 30.11 7.60 4.98
C ILE A 402 31.20 6.55 4.84
N TYR A 403 31.14 5.73 3.79
CA TYR A 403 32.18 4.75 3.47
C TYR A 403 33.55 5.41 3.35
N ASN A 404 33.67 6.49 2.56
CA ASN A 404 34.95 7.19 2.38
C ASN A 404 35.51 7.72 3.70
N LYS A 405 34.68 8.32 4.55
CA LYS A 405 35.12 8.80 5.87
C LYS A 405 35.53 7.67 6.81
N LEU A 406 34.88 6.51 6.74
CA LEU A 406 35.30 5.33 7.49
C LEU A 406 36.65 4.79 6.99
N VAL A 407 36.95 4.91 5.69
CA VAL A 407 38.27 4.60 5.13
C VAL A 407 39.31 5.62 5.62
N GLU A 408 39.00 6.92 5.58
CA GLU A 408 39.89 7.99 6.06
C GLU A 408 40.22 7.86 7.54
N ALA A 409 39.23 7.49 8.36
CA ALA A 409 39.39 7.20 9.78
C ALA A 409 40.12 5.87 10.07
N ASN A 410 40.62 5.17 9.05
CA ASN A 410 41.25 3.86 9.13
C ASN A 410 40.41 2.80 9.86
N LYS A 411 39.09 2.93 9.83
CA LYS A 411 38.16 1.98 10.45
C LYS A 411 37.88 0.77 9.54
N LEU A 412 38.06 0.92 8.23
CA LEU A 412 37.85 -0.15 7.26
C LEU A 412 39.17 -0.84 6.87
N CYS A 413 39.33 -2.10 7.29
CA CYS A 413 40.41 -2.96 6.85
C CYS A 413 40.15 -3.36 5.38
N GLY A 414 40.77 -2.69 4.39
CA GLY A 414 40.55 -3.14 3.02
C GLY A 414 41.17 -2.38 1.85
N ASN A 415 41.69 -1.17 2.00
CA ASN A 415 42.41 -0.52 0.91
C ASN A 415 43.81 -0.13 1.37
N LYS A 416 44.78 -1.01 1.11
CA LYS A 416 46.19 -0.60 1.02
C LYS A 416 46.19 0.63 0.11
N ARG A 417 46.51 1.81 0.67
CA ARG A 417 46.75 3.02 -0.11
C ARG A 417 47.67 2.61 -1.26
N ARG A 418 47.19 2.70 -2.51
CA ARG A 418 48.10 2.76 -3.65
C ARG A 418 48.96 3.99 -3.37
N ARG A 419 50.17 3.77 -2.84
CA ARG A 419 51.20 4.81 -2.76
C ARG A 419 51.27 5.40 -4.16
N LYS A 420 50.94 6.70 -4.30
CA LYS A 420 51.37 7.46 -5.47
C LYS A 420 52.90 7.28 -5.49
N LYS A 421 53.42 6.64 -6.54
CA LYS A 421 54.84 6.76 -6.86
C LYS A 421 55.07 8.24 -7.10
N GLN A 422 55.80 8.89 -6.19
CA GLN A 422 56.62 10.04 -6.53
C GLN A 422 57.89 9.50 -7.17
#